data_AF-A0A660YI32-F1
#
_entry.id   AF-A0A660YI32-F1
#
_cell.length_a   1.000
_cell.length_b   1.000
_cell.length_c   1.000
_cell.angle_alpha   90.00
_cell.angle_beta   90.00
_cell.angle_gamma   90.00
#
_symmetry.space_group_name_H-M   'P 1'
#
loop_
_entity.id
_entity.type
_entity.pdbx_description
1 polymer ?
#
loop_
_entity_poly.entity_id
_entity_poly.type
_entity_poly.pdbx_seq_one_letter_code
_entity_poly.pdbx_strand_id
1 'polypeptide(L)'
;MEALNPTLRKWYVPQELYKVYGWKQWQYSNYAREHYKRYVDYALEGFSQYDIFGSFVTRGWKIYEWEELQPREYGSSVYKNPRYSNWFDRLLISSVSKGQYYAALSLGDKIRTTLTPLTFSKPLFDGMQLDLQTDKYSLTVLASRIDNTGTPGKTDLSPPQTETDHAILLGMRGTVQVGDFVTVGGTYVNAHLAKSTDDWAENSMKGQLTTGQNWGKVRTITIRISDDSPEDGVGAILFAQQIYIDGRPADLGPGNPQILGGVKRGAHWEVNGPDKLYLIYDISQYTYVDEAGFLRDVNWFKKVEFELVLANDYFVEITSNLQIDDTGNQIFLPVTRAPGNVKDGTNMQAIRFGYGLPTGNEILGVTLEIKDVMGFDLEAEYDVNRRFRRFPNNNPKVEEHTAFADRSHAFYLTLSKIAFPWYFYGEIFSIDGDYLTTMYIPDSQGRIYYDNPQNYWYEFVEDNDDQDHLPDWKRISDKGENEIDQRQRGGVFPGLDENNDLISDFNENMNYQPDYEEPFLRYSVDRPEFLFGLDMNHNTVIDRFENDDEPDYPYKRDHRGYNFYGGVEVLDGVKVTVGHSYERLLSSKKESRSTYGLFTLKRSFPAVGDWRAFANLQSV
;
A
#
# COMPACT_ATOMS: atom_id res chain seq x y z
N MET A 1 -13.39 21.69 -38.49
CA MET A 1 -13.11 21.37 -39.91
C MET A 1 -11.63 21.58 -40.16
N GLU A 2 -10.98 20.67 -40.87
CA GLU A 2 -9.60 20.83 -41.36
C GLU A 2 -9.59 21.34 -42.82
N ALA A 3 -8.46 21.91 -43.24
CA ALA A 3 -7.83 21.73 -44.57
C ALA A 3 -6.52 22.55 -44.67
N LEU A 4 -5.41 22.12 -45.28
CA LEU A 4 -4.88 20.78 -45.63
C LEU A 4 -3.37 20.95 -45.98
N ASN A 5 -2.53 19.92 -45.79
CA ASN A 5 -1.05 19.99 -45.90
C ASN A 5 -0.49 20.12 -47.34
N PRO A 6 0.80 20.52 -47.51
CA PRO A 6 1.80 19.55 -48.01
C PRO A 6 3.24 19.71 -47.45
N THR A 7 4.07 18.65 -47.58
CA THR A 7 5.44 18.54 -47.00
C THR A 7 6.51 18.07 -48.00
N LEU A 8 7.80 18.41 -47.80
CA LEU A 8 8.98 17.86 -48.52
C LEU A 8 10.26 17.80 -47.63
N ARG A 9 11.29 17.06 -48.08
CA ARG A 9 12.60 16.78 -47.41
C ARG A 9 13.75 17.50 -48.18
N LYS A 10 15.01 17.70 -47.75
CA LYS A 10 15.94 17.30 -46.64
C LYS A 10 17.15 18.32 -46.68
N TRP A 11 18.20 18.46 -45.85
CA TRP A 11 18.75 17.85 -44.61
C TRP A 11 19.91 18.73 -44.02
N TYR A 12 20.71 18.16 -43.10
CA TYR A 12 22.14 18.43 -42.72
C TYR A 12 22.48 19.21 -41.43
N VAL A 13 23.69 18.93 -40.92
CA VAL A 13 24.31 19.26 -39.61
C VAL A 13 25.86 19.22 -39.78
N PRO A 14 26.74 19.88 -38.98
CA PRO A 14 26.77 21.23 -38.38
C PRO A 14 27.99 22.04 -38.94
N GLN A 15 28.51 23.07 -38.22
CA GLN A 15 29.94 23.15 -37.77
C GLN A 15 30.39 24.52 -37.18
N GLU A 16 30.63 24.59 -35.86
CA GLU A 16 31.76 25.34 -35.22
C GLU A 16 31.88 26.88 -35.41
N LEU A 17 31.42 27.72 -34.47
CA LEU A 17 31.18 29.17 -34.69
C LEU A 17 32.32 30.10 -35.21
N TYR A 18 33.62 29.77 -35.12
CA TYR A 18 34.68 30.53 -35.83
C TYR A 18 35.11 29.88 -37.17
N LYS A 19 34.70 28.64 -37.44
CA LYS A 19 34.70 28.02 -38.78
C LYS A 19 33.39 28.26 -39.56
N VAL A 20 32.27 28.67 -38.93
CA VAL A 20 31.10 29.24 -39.65
C VAL A 20 30.96 30.77 -39.61
N TYR A 21 30.95 31.44 -38.45
CA TYR A 21 30.62 32.88 -38.39
C TYR A 21 31.83 33.83 -38.39
N GLY A 22 33.07 33.31 -38.40
CA GLY A 22 34.30 34.06 -38.77
C GLY A 22 34.54 35.39 -38.03
N TRP A 23 34.05 35.51 -36.79
CA TRP A 23 33.87 36.78 -36.08
C TRP A 23 35.19 37.53 -35.80
N LYS A 24 35.20 38.86 -35.99
CA LYS A 24 36.41 39.72 -35.86
C LYS A 24 36.09 40.99 -35.08
N GLN A 25 36.95 41.31 -34.11
CA GLN A 25 36.69 42.30 -33.04
C GLN A 25 36.62 43.79 -33.47
N TRP A 26 36.74 44.12 -34.76
CA TRP A 26 36.83 45.50 -35.26
C TRP A 26 35.67 45.93 -36.16
N GLN A 27 34.57 45.17 -36.20
CA GLN A 27 33.42 45.45 -37.06
C GLN A 27 32.31 46.21 -36.31
N TYR A 28 31.85 47.32 -36.88
CA TYR A 28 30.86 48.21 -36.25
C TYR A 28 29.44 47.61 -36.23
N SER A 29 28.78 47.67 -35.08
CA SER A 29 27.44 47.10 -34.86
C SER A 29 26.32 48.14 -35.05
N ASN A 30 25.26 47.77 -35.77
CA ASN A 30 24.05 48.60 -35.92
C ASN A 30 22.78 47.75 -35.87
N TYR A 31 22.01 47.89 -34.78
CA TYR A 31 20.82 47.08 -34.49
C TYR A 31 19.51 47.64 -35.11
N ALA A 32 19.59 48.61 -36.02
CA ALA A 32 18.41 49.23 -36.65
C ALA A 32 17.71 48.36 -37.72
N ARG A 33 18.27 47.19 -38.06
CA ARG A 33 17.63 46.16 -38.91
C ARG A 33 17.73 44.74 -38.36
N GLU A 34 18.71 44.46 -37.51
CA GLU A 34 18.81 43.21 -36.76
C GLU A 34 18.65 43.51 -35.27
N HIS A 35 17.53 43.05 -34.67
CA HIS A 35 17.27 43.29 -33.26
C HIS A 35 18.33 42.62 -32.37
N TYR A 36 18.71 43.30 -31.29
CA TYR A 36 19.59 42.77 -30.26
C TYR A 36 19.05 41.44 -29.73
N LYS A 37 19.78 40.34 -29.96
CA LYS A 37 19.50 39.03 -29.35
C LYS A 37 20.36 38.88 -28.11
N ARG A 38 19.69 38.68 -26.96
CA ARG A 38 20.32 38.46 -25.66
C ARG A 38 21.21 37.21 -25.72
N TYR A 39 22.40 37.29 -25.12
CA TYR A 39 23.23 36.11 -24.88
C TYR A 39 22.45 35.10 -24.03
N VAL A 40 22.36 33.86 -24.48
CA VAL A 40 22.06 32.74 -23.59
C VAL A 40 23.34 32.45 -22.82
N ASP A 41 23.28 32.52 -21.49
CA ASP A 41 24.45 32.31 -20.65
C ASP A 41 24.92 30.86 -20.75
N TYR A 42 26.23 30.64 -20.90
CA TYR A 42 26.84 29.31 -20.91
C TYR A 42 26.60 28.56 -19.60
N ALA A 43 26.31 29.27 -18.50
CA ALA A 43 25.85 28.68 -17.26
C ALA A 43 24.55 27.89 -17.46
N LEU A 44 23.57 28.38 -18.24
CA LEU A 44 22.26 27.75 -18.42
C LEU A 44 22.33 26.36 -19.07
N GLU A 45 23.35 26.14 -19.92
CA GLU A 45 23.63 24.85 -20.57
C GLU A 45 24.17 23.79 -19.60
N GLY A 46 24.55 24.15 -18.36
CA GLY A 46 25.05 23.23 -17.34
C GLY A 46 26.49 22.74 -17.55
N PHE A 47 26.87 21.73 -16.76
CA PHE A 47 28.23 21.19 -16.68
C PHE A 47 28.44 20.01 -17.63
N SER A 48 29.66 19.87 -18.15
CA SER A 48 30.07 18.68 -18.91
C SER A 48 30.15 17.46 -17.98
N GLN A 49 29.46 16.39 -18.35
CA GLN A 49 29.46 15.10 -17.67
C GLN A 49 30.35 14.11 -18.43
N TYR A 50 31.07 13.26 -17.69
CA TYR A 50 32.03 12.31 -18.23
C TYR A 50 31.78 10.91 -17.65
N ASP A 51 32.12 9.86 -18.40
CA ASP A 51 32.09 8.49 -17.89
C ASP A 51 33.28 8.19 -16.96
N ILE A 52 33.29 6.99 -16.36
CA ILE A 52 34.37 6.53 -15.47
C ILE A 52 35.75 6.38 -16.16
N PHE A 53 35.82 6.51 -17.48
CA PHE A 53 37.05 6.48 -18.28
C PHE A 53 37.46 7.87 -18.79
N GLY A 54 36.68 8.92 -18.48
CA GLY A 54 36.92 10.30 -18.91
C GLY A 54 36.36 10.66 -20.29
N SER A 55 35.54 9.82 -20.90
CA SER A 55 34.83 10.14 -22.15
C SER A 55 33.72 11.14 -21.89
N PHE A 56 33.58 12.18 -22.72
CA PHE A 56 32.45 13.12 -22.62
C PHE A 56 31.13 12.43 -22.97
N VAL A 57 30.16 12.47 -22.05
CA VAL A 57 28.83 11.84 -22.20
C VAL A 57 27.80 12.87 -22.67
N THR A 58 27.67 13.98 -21.95
CA THR A 58 26.68 15.03 -22.23
C THR A 58 27.07 16.33 -21.52
N ARG A 59 26.31 17.41 -21.74
CA ARG A 59 26.41 18.65 -20.96
C ARG A 59 25.03 19.06 -20.47
N GLY A 60 24.92 19.33 -19.17
CA GLY A 60 23.66 19.61 -18.50
C GLY A 60 23.78 19.68 -16.98
N TRP A 61 22.64 19.76 -16.31
CA TRP A 61 22.54 19.77 -14.86
C TRP A 61 22.22 18.36 -14.33
N LYS A 62 22.86 17.95 -13.23
CA LYS A 62 22.39 16.80 -12.45
C LYS A 62 21.17 17.24 -11.66
N ILE A 63 19.98 16.77 -12.03
CA ILE A 63 18.71 17.17 -11.38
C ILE A 63 18.26 16.15 -10.33
N TYR A 64 18.35 14.87 -10.68
CA TYR A 64 18.08 13.72 -9.82
C TYR A 64 19.23 12.72 -9.96
N GLU A 65 19.55 12.02 -8.88
CA GLU A 65 20.45 10.86 -8.85
C GLU A 65 20.01 9.95 -7.69
N TRP A 66 19.98 8.65 -7.93
CA TRP A 66 19.86 7.60 -6.92
C TRP A 66 20.96 6.58 -7.21
N GLU A 67 21.80 6.31 -6.22
CA GLU A 67 22.96 5.42 -6.31
C GLU A 67 22.92 4.41 -5.15
N GLU A 68 23.16 3.13 -5.45
CA GLU A 68 23.27 2.04 -4.48
C GLU A 68 24.67 1.42 -4.53
N LEU A 69 25.50 1.75 -3.55
CA LEU A 69 26.87 1.25 -3.42
C LEU A 69 26.95 0.23 -2.28
N GLN A 70 27.07 -1.05 -2.64
CA GLN A 70 27.11 -2.17 -1.70
C GLN A 70 28.33 -3.07 -2.02
N PRO A 71 29.10 -3.54 -1.02
CA PRO A 71 28.97 -3.29 0.42
C PRO A 71 29.68 -1.98 0.86
N ARG A 72 28.95 -1.08 1.54
CA ARG A 72 29.46 0.21 2.03
C ARG A 72 28.54 0.81 3.12
N GLU A 73 29.10 1.46 4.15
CA GLU A 73 28.32 2.37 5.02
C GLU A 73 27.83 3.59 4.22
N TYR A 74 26.61 4.06 4.50
CA TYR A 74 25.97 5.19 3.80
C TYR A 74 25.94 5.01 2.27
N GLY A 75 25.75 3.75 1.84
CA GLY A 75 25.89 3.32 0.45
C GLY A 75 24.65 3.54 -0.39
N SER A 76 23.46 3.61 0.23
CA SER A 76 22.24 4.06 -0.44
C SER A 76 22.21 5.58 -0.43
N SER A 77 22.12 6.24 -1.59
CA SER A 77 22.11 7.70 -1.66
C SER A 77 21.11 8.26 -2.69
N VAL A 78 20.39 9.31 -2.31
CA VAL A 78 19.46 10.03 -3.19
C VAL A 78 19.75 11.53 -3.16
N TYR A 79 19.86 12.15 -4.34
CA TYR A 79 20.11 13.58 -4.54
C TYR A 79 19.01 14.21 -5.41
N LYS A 80 18.24 15.14 -4.83
CA LYS A 80 17.32 16.04 -5.54
C LYS A 80 17.95 17.44 -5.58
N ASN A 81 18.29 17.97 -6.76
CA ASN A 81 18.89 19.31 -6.94
C ASN A 81 17.85 20.43 -6.67
N PRO A 82 18.22 21.65 -6.23
CA PRO A 82 17.25 22.75 -6.08
C PRO A 82 16.39 23.06 -7.32
N ARG A 83 16.85 22.76 -8.54
CA ARG A 83 16.05 22.90 -9.77
C ARG A 83 14.93 21.87 -9.89
N TYR A 84 15.03 20.73 -9.20
CA TYR A 84 14.00 19.69 -9.16
C TYR A 84 12.67 20.29 -8.68
N SER A 85 12.66 20.96 -7.52
CA SER A 85 11.49 21.71 -7.05
C SER A 85 11.27 23.01 -7.83
N ASN A 86 12.34 23.78 -8.12
CA ASN A 86 12.16 25.18 -8.52
C ASN A 86 11.97 25.41 -10.03
N TRP A 87 12.36 24.46 -10.89
CA TRP A 87 12.25 24.56 -12.36
C TRP A 87 11.40 23.42 -12.96
N PHE A 88 11.41 22.24 -12.34
CA PHE A 88 10.66 21.06 -12.79
C PHE A 88 9.44 20.76 -11.91
N ASP A 89 9.12 21.62 -10.93
CA ASP A 89 7.97 21.48 -10.03
C ASP A 89 7.80 20.08 -9.43
N ARG A 90 8.95 19.49 -9.01
CA ARG A 90 9.05 18.14 -8.46
C ARG A 90 8.61 17.01 -9.41
N LEU A 91 8.60 17.22 -10.72
CA LEU A 91 8.23 16.21 -11.72
C LEU A 91 9.09 16.29 -13.00
N LEU A 92 9.85 15.23 -13.28
CA LEU A 92 10.58 15.06 -14.53
C LEU A 92 9.98 13.92 -15.34
N ILE A 93 9.58 14.18 -16.58
CA ILE A 93 9.10 13.17 -17.53
C ILE A 93 10.00 13.16 -18.76
N SER A 94 10.49 11.99 -19.14
CA SER A 94 11.25 11.73 -20.36
C SER A 94 10.51 10.67 -21.18
N SER A 95 10.03 11.03 -22.38
CA SER A 95 9.22 10.14 -23.22
C SER A 95 9.78 9.95 -24.63
N VAL A 96 9.53 8.78 -25.20
CA VAL A 96 9.93 8.41 -26.56
C VAL A 96 8.86 7.51 -27.19
N SER A 97 8.61 7.69 -28.49
CA SER A 97 7.70 6.82 -29.25
C SER A 97 8.24 6.50 -30.64
N LYS A 98 7.88 5.33 -31.17
CA LYS A 98 8.33 4.82 -32.47
C LYS A 98 7.36 3.76 -33.02
N GLY A 99 6.42 4.20 -33.87
CA GLY A 99 5.36 3.33 -34.36
C GLY A 99 4.44 2.94 -33.20
N GLN A 100 4.10 1.65 -33.09
CA GLN A 100 3.31 1.10 -31.98
C GLN A 100 3.98 1.20 -30.59
N TYR A 101 5.27 1.53 -30.49
CA TYR A 101 5.98 1.53 -29.21
C TYR A 101 5.99 2.92 -28.58
N TYR A 102 5.53 3.00 -27.34
CA TYR A 102 5.54 4.19 -26.49
C TYR A 102 6.26 3.87 -25.18
N ALA A 103 7.07 4.81 -24.68
CA ALA A 103 7.75 4.70 -23.41
C ALA A 103 7.82 6.06 -22.70
N ALA A 104 7.62 6.07 -21.39
CA ALA A 104 7.79 7.24 -20.53
C ALA A 104 8.51 6.85 -19.23
N LEU A 105 9.48 7.65 -18.84
CA LEU A 105 10.14 7.59 -17.54
C LEU A 105 9.77 8.85 -16.76
N SER A 106 9.05 8.67 -15.66
CA SER A 106 8.61 9.69 -14.73
C SER A 106 9.39 9.58 -13.42
N LEU A 107 9.85 10.71 -12.90
CA LEU A 107 10.52 10.85 -11.59
C LEU A 107 9.85 12.02 -10.87
N GLY A 108 9.18 11.78 -9.75
CA GLY A 108 8.40 12.81 -9.08
C GLY A 108 8.12 12.55 -7.61
N ASP A 109 7.84 13.63 -6.85
CA ASP A 109 7.44 13.57 -5.43
C ASP A 109 5.96 13.18 -5.25
N LYS A 110 5.13 13.38 -6.29
CA LYS A 110 3.66 13.25 -6.23
C LYS A 110 3.10 12.69 -7.55
N ILE A 111 3.24 11.38 -7.78
CA ILE A 111 2.66 10.69 -8.95
C ILE A 111 1.37 9.95 -8.55
N ARG A 112 0.24 10.21 -9.22
CA ARG A 112 -0.99 9.40 -9.07
C ARG A 112 -0.78 8.06 -9.77
N THR A 113 -0.64 6.99 -9.00
CA THR A 113 -0.21 5.69 -9.51
C THR A 113 -1.03 4.57 -8.90
N THR A 114 -1.74 3.82 -9.76
CA THR A 114 -2.45 2.60 -9.39
C THR A 114 -1.97 1.47 -10.29
N LEU A 115 -1.44 0.40 -9.68
CA LEU A 115 -1.22 -0.86 -10.38
C LEU A 115 -2.53 -1.65 -10.38
N THR A 116 -3.07 -2.00 -9.21
CA THR A 116 -4.45 -2.49 -9.02
C THR A 116 -4.96 -2.11 -7.62
N PRO A 117 -6.28 -2.07 -7.38
CA PRO A 117 -6.86 -1.73 -6.08
C PRO A 117 -6.38 -2.62 -4.92
N LEU A 118 -6.04 -3.89 -5.18
CA LEU A 118 -5.55 -4.81 -4.14
C LEU A 118 -4.02 -4.84 -3.96
N THR A 119 -3.24 -4.37 -4.94
CA THR A 119 -1.76 -4.48 -4.89
C THR A 119 -1.03 -3.16 -4.65
N PHE A 120 -1.42 -2.07 -5.34
CA PHE A 120 -0.82 -0.74 -5.18
C PHE A 120 -1.72 0.34 -5.76
N SER A 121 -2.10 1.33 -4.95
CA SER A 121 -2.83 2.52 -5.36
C SER A 121 -2.46 3.68 -4.42
N LYS A 122 -1.77 4.70 -4.94
CA LYS A 122 -1.43 5.90 -4.16
C LYS A 122 -1.82 7.18 -4.90
N PRO A 123 -2.27 8.24 -4.19
CA PRO A 123 -2.42 9.56 -4.78
C PRO A 123 -1.05 10.23 -4.97
N LEU A 124 -0.11 9.98 -4.05
CA LEU A 124 1.17 10.66 -3.92
C LEU A 124 2.36 9.67 -3.92
N PHE A 125 2.60 8.96 -5.01
CA PHE A 125 3.81 8.14 -5.14
C PHE A 125 5.05 9.02 -5.37
N ASP A 126 5.96 9.09 -4.39
CA ASP A 126 7.33 9.64 -4.54
C ASP A 126 8.28 8.51 -5.00
N GLY A 127 8.86 8.68 -6.19
CA GLY A 127 9.82 7.72 -6.75
C GLY A 127 9.96 7.77 -8.27
N MET A 128 10.31 6.61 -8.84
CA MET A 128 10.46 6.38 -10.27
C MET A 128 9.33 5.50 -10.81
N GLN A 129 8.71 5.92 -11.90
CA GLN A 129 7.76 5.14 -12.69
C GLN A 129 8.24 5.05 -14.15
N LEU A 130 8.37 3.82 -14.66
CA LEU A 130 8.68 3.53 -16.06
C LEU A 130 7.48 2.85 -16.70
N ASP A 131 6.85 3.52 -17.66
CA ASP A 131 5.73 3.00 -18.45
C ASP A 131 6.19 2.65 -19.86
N LEU A 132 5.80 1.46 -20.33
CA LEU A 132 5.95 1.00 -21.71
C LEU A 132 4.57 0.57 -22.23
N GLN A 133 4.16 1.04 -23.41
CA GLN A 133 2.88 0.67 -24.02
C GLN A 133 3.03 0.33 -25.50
N THR A 134 2.22 -0.63 -25.93
CA THR A 134 2.04 -1.06 -27.32
C THR A 134 0.60 -1.47 -27.60
N ASP A 135 0.24 -1.63 -28.87
CA ASP A 135 -1.06 -2.13 -29.37
C ASP A 135 -1.59 -3.43 -28.71
N LYS A 136 -0.77 -4.18 -27.96
CA LYS A 136 -1.17 -5.43 -27.29
C LYS A 136 -0.59 -5.66 -25.89
N TYR A 137 0.38 -4.86 -25.46
CA TYR A 137 1.08 -5.05 -24.19
C TYR A 137 1.31 -3.71 -23.51
N SER A 138 1.03 -3.64 -22.21
CA SER A 138 1.47 -2.56 -21.33
C SER A 138 2.37 -3.12 -20.23
N LEU A 139 3.36 -2.35 -19.79
CA LEU A 139 4.20 -2.64 -18.64
C LEU A 139 4.49 -1.35 -17.88
N THR A 140 4.09 -1.29 -16.62
CA THR A 140 4.50 -0.26 -15.65
C THR A 140 5.46 -0.89 -14.66
N VAL A 141 6.56 -0.20 -14.34
CA VAL A 141 7.52 -0.57 -13.30
C VAL A 141 7.71 0.62 -12.36
N LEU A 142 7.60 0.39 -11.05
CA LEU A 142 7.78 1.36 -9.98
C LEU A 142 9.03 1.03 -9.17
N ALA A 143 9.78 2.03 -8.74
CA ALA A 143 10.88 1.86 -7.79
C ALA A 143 11.04 3.10 -6.90
N SER A 144 11.25 2.89 -5.59
CA SER A 144 11.54 3.99 -4.66
C SER A 144 12.28 3.49 -3.41
N ARG A 145 12.99 4.41 -2.73
CA ARG A 145 13.55 4.21 -1.39
C ARG A 145 12.59 4.86 -0.38
N ILE A 146 11.67 4.06 0.12
CA ILE A 146 10.42 4.51 0.76
C ILE A 146 10.58 4.99 2.21
N ASP A 147 11.72 4.69 2.86
CA ASP A 147 12.11 5.27 4.15
C ASP A 147 12.53 6.73 4.05
N ASN A 148 13.25 7.09 2.99
CA ASN A 148 13.80 8.42 2.77
C ASN A 148 14.03 8.66 1.28
N THR A 149 13.01 9.14 0.59
CA THR A 149 13.07 9.50 -0.85
C THR A 149 13.96 10.71 -1.15
N GLY A 150 14.55 11.33 -0.12
CA GLY A 150 15.43 12.49 -0.22
C GLY A 150 14.66 13.81 -0.38
N THR A 151 15.22 14.89 0.15
CA THR A 151 14.66 16.25 0.02
C THR A 151 15.45 17.10 -0.99
N PRO A 152 14.80 18.03 -1.72
CA PRO A 152 15.50 18.97 -2.60
C PRO A 152 16.53 19.82 -1.83
N GLY A 153 17.78 19.81 -2.33
CA GLY A 153 18.89 20.53 -1.73
C GLY A 153 18.70 22.06 -1.76
N LYS A 154 19.23 22.75 -0.74
CA LYS A 154 19.18 24.23 -0.63
C LYS A 154 20.11 24.94 -1.61
N THR A 155 21.16 24.25 -2.07
CA THR A 155 22.10 24.72 -3.10
C THR A 155 22.54 23.57 -4.01
N ASP A 156 23.18 23.87 -5.14
CA ASP A 156 23.73 22.85 -6.06
C ASP A 156 24.77 21.93 -5.41
N LEU A 157 25.44 22.42 -4.35
CA LEU A 157 26.49 21.73 -3.60
C LEU A 157 25.94 21.03 -2.33
N SER A 158 24.63 20.86 -2.22
CA SER A 158 24.04 20.07 -1.12
C SER A 158 24.46 18.60 -1.25
N PRO A 159 24.83 17.91 -0.17
CA PRO A 159 25.11 16.47 -0.23
C PRO A 159 23.83 15.66 -0.53
N PRO A 160 23.96 14.44 -1.09
CA PRO A 160 22.85 13.49 -1.13
C PRO A 160 22.35 13.16 0.30
N GLN A 161 21.13 12.66 0.39
CA GLN A 161 20.61 12.01 1.60
C GLN A 161 20.99 10.53 1.56
N THR A 162 21.92 10.16 2.43
CA THR A 162 22.58 8.85 2.44
C THR A 162 22.12 8.01 3.64
N GLU A 163 21.70 6.78 3.40
CA GLU A 163 21.27 5.85 4.44
C GLU A 163 22.09 4.57 4.38
N THR A 164 22.14 3.83 5.50
CA THR A 164 22.78 2.50 5.57
C THR A 164 21.70 1.43 5.64
N ASP A 165 20.87 1.50 6.67
CA ASP A 165 19.61 0.79 6.80
C ASP A 165 18.53 1.56 6.02
N HIS A 166 17.83 0.89 5.11
CA HIS A 166 16.84 1.52 4.23
C HIS A 166 15.77 0.50 3.78
N ALA A 167 14.73 0.98 3.10
CA ALA A 167 13.62 0.17 2.62
C ALA A 167 13.38 0.44 1.12
N ILE A 168 13.47 -0.60 0.30
CA ILE A 168 13.27 -0.52 -1.15
C ILE A 168 11.89 -1.05 -1.52
N LEU A 169 11.13 -0.25 -2.27
CA LEU A 169 9.93 -0.67 -2.98
C LEU A 169 10.27 -0.97 -4.45
N LEU A 170 9.77 -2.11 -4.94
CA LEU A 170 9.70 -2.45 -6.36
C LEU A 170 8.27 -2.90 -6.71
N GLY A 171 7.65 -2.20 -7.66
CA GLY A 171 6.32 -2.50 -8.19
C GLY A 171 6.37 -2.81 -9.68
N MET A 172 5.43 -3.63 -10.17
CA MET A 172 5.31 -3.96 -11.59
C MET A 172 3.88 -4.40 -11.91
N ARG A 173 3.29 -3.85 -12.98
CA ARG A 173 2.07 -4.39 -13.64
C ARG A 173 2.36 -4.63 -15.11
N GLY A 174 2.20 -5.86 -15.57
CA GLY A 174 2.20 -6.21 -16.99
C GLY A 174 0.80 -6.63 -17.43
N THR A 175 0.36 -6.21 -18.62
CA THR A 175 -0.89 -6.68 -19.25
C THR A 175 -0.67 -7.13 -20.69
N VAL A 176 -1.51 -8.06 -21.15
CA VAL A 176 -1.56 -8.53 -22.54
C VAL A 176 -3.01 -8.64 -23.03
N GLN A 177 -3.29 -8.08 -24.20
CA GLN A 177 -4.58 -8.22 -24.87
C GLN A 177 -4.61 -9.48 -25.75
N VAL A 178 -5.55 -10.37 -25.49
CA VAL A 178 -5.69 -11.69 -26.12
C VAL A 178 -6.96 -11.70 -26.99
N GLY A 179 -6.77 -11.52 -28.29
CA GLY A 179 -7.88 -11.17 -29.19
C GLY A 179 -8.28 -9.71 -29.00
N ASP A 180 -9.55 -9.41 -29.25
CA ASP A 180 -10.08 -8.04 -29.17
C ASP A 180 -10.86 -7.78 -27.86
N PHE A 181 -11.13 -8.84 -27.08
CA PHE A 181 -12.13 -8.88 -26.00
C PHE A 181 -11.65 -9.45 -24.66
N VAL A 182 -10.37 -9.84 -24.53
CA VAL A 182 -9.78 -10.28 -23.25
C VAL A 182 -8.49 -9.50 -22.97
N THR A 183 -8.32 -9.02 -21.74
CA THR A 183 -7.03 -8.59 -21.20
C THR A 183 -6.66 -9.53 -20.04
N VAL A 184 -5.42 -9.99 -20.01
CA VAL A 184 -4.85 -10.71 -18.85
C VAL A 184 -3.72 -9.87 -18.28
N GLY A 185 -3.71 -9.70 -16.96
CA GLY A 185 -2.68 -8.96 -16.24
C GLY A 185 -1.98 -9.79 -15.17
N GLY A 186 -0.76 -9.36 -14.82
CA GLY A 186 -0.02 -9.85 -13.67
C GLY A 186 0.64 -8.68 -12.93
N THR A 187 0.55 -8.70 -11.62
CA THR A 187 1.08 -7.69 -10.70
C THR A 187 2.12 -8.29 -9.75
N TYR A 188 3.14 -7.50 -9.45
CA TYR A 188 4.13 -7.80 -8.42
C TYR A 188 4.42 -6.52 -7.65
N VAL A 189 4.28 -6.56 -6.34
CA VAL A 189 4.62 -5.44 -5.45
C VAL A 189 5.43 -6.01 -4.30
N ASN A 190 6.62 -5.48 -4.06
CA ASN A 190 7.44 -5.88 -2.93
C ASN A 190 8.10 -4.65 -2.31
N ALA A 191 7.98 -4.53 -0.99
CA ALA A 191 8.83 -3.63 -0.22
C ALA A 191 9.63 -4.44 0.80
N HIS A 192 10.91 -4.15 0.93
CA HIS A 192 11.80 -4.92 1.81
C HIS A 192 12.89 -4.05 2.43
N LEU A 193 13.29 -4.40 3.65
CA LEU A 193 14.42 -3.80 4.36
C LEU A 193 15.74 -4.27 3.72
N ALA A 194 16.65 -3.36 3.47
CA ALA A 194 17.97 -3.62 2.92
C ALA A 194 19.05 -2.88 3.71
N LYS A 195 20.29 -3.38 3.62
CA LYS A 195 21.47 -2.79 4.28
C LYS A 195 22.55 -2.55 3.26
N SER A 196 23.01 -1.32 3.10
CA SER A 196 24.05 -1.02 2.12
C SER A 196 25.41 -1.63 2.47
N THR A 197 25.62 -2.03 3.73
CA THR A 197 26.83 -2.72 4.22
C THR A 197 26.92 -4.19 3.82
N ASP A 198 25.80 -4.82 3.49
CA ASP A 198 25.72 -6.21 3.07
C ASP A 198 26.06 -6.33 1.57
N ASP A 199 26.42 -7.52 1.10
CA ASP A 199 26.61 -7.73 -0.34
C ASP A 199 25.26 -7.74 -1.09
N TRP A 200 25.27 -7.36 -2.37
CA TRP A 200 24.08 -7.42 -3.26
C TRP A 200 23.40 -8.81 -3.31
N ALA A 201 24.15 -9.89 -3.01
CA ALA A 201 23.62 -11.25 -2.96
C ALA A 201 22.92 -11.58 -1.61
N GLU A 202 23.20 -10.81 -0.56
CA GLU A 202 22.65 -10.97 0.78
C GLU A 202 21.36 -10.14 0.95
N ASN A 203 21.26 -8.98 0.29
CA ASN A 203 20.04 -8.16 0.21
C ASN A 203 18.94 -8.86 -0.62
N SER A 204 18.25 -9.80 0.03
CA SER A 204 17.14 -10.56 -0.54
C SER A 204 15.83 -9.77 -0.54
N MET A 205 14.96 -9.99 -1.53
CA MET A 205 13.56 -9.47 -1.61
C MET A 205 12.67 -9.85 -0.41
N LYS A 206 13.11 -10.80 0.44
CA LYS A 206 12.49 -11.10 1.75
C LYS A 206 12.88 -10.10 2.85
N GLY A 207 13.70 -9.13 2.49
CA GLY A 207 14.40 -8.18 3.34
C GLY A 207 15.48 -8.79 4.22
N GLN A 208 16.23 -7.93 4.88
CA GLN A 208 17.18 -8.24 5.94
C GLN A 208 16.83 -7.49 7.22
N LEU A 209 17.42 -7.91 8.34
CA LEU A 209 17.27 -7.18 9.61
C LEU A 209 18.20 -5.97 9.62
N THR A 210 17.66 -4.78 9.85
CA THR A 210 18.45 -3.55 9.98
C THR A 210 19.38 -3.56 11.18
N THR A 211 20.39 -2.69 11.21
CA THR A 211 21.33 -2.51 12.33
C THR A 211 20.60 -2.26 13.65
N GLY A 212 19.53 -1.46 13.63
CA GLY A 212 18.70 -1.20 14.82
C GLY A 212 17.88 -2.42 15.26
N GLN A 213 17.18 -3.09 14.34
CA GLN A 213 16.47 -4.35 14.63
C GLN A 213 17.40 -5.44 15.17
N ASN A 214 18.61 -5.56 14.60
CA ASN A 214 19.60 -6.56 14.94
C ASN A 214 20.62 -6.09 16.00
N TRP A 215 20.40 -4.94 16.65
CA TRP A 215 21.32 -4.42 17.68
C TRP A 215 21.33 -5.28 18.95
N GLY A 216 20.18 -5.83 19.31
CA GLY A 216 19.96 -6.54 20.56
C GLY A 216 20.08 -8.07 20.49
N LYS A 217 19.52 -8.73 21.51
CA LYS A 217 19.34 -10.19 21.56
C LYS A 217 17.94 -10.49 22.08
N VAL A 218 17.28 -11.46 21.46
CA VAL A 218 16.03 -12.01 21.98
C VAL A 218 16.35 -12.80 23.25
N ARG A 219 15.72 -12.44 24.35
CA ARG A 219 15.86 -13.04 25.69
C ARG A 219 14.54 -13.60 26.16
N THR A 220 13.50 -12.78 26.05
CA THR A 220 12.12 -13.15 26.36
C THR A 220 11.26 -13.05 25.11
N ILE A 221 10.49 -14.09 24.85
CA ILE A 221 9.43 -14.11 23.83
C ILE A 221 8.12 -14.35 24.56
N THR A 222 7.12 -13.51 24.30
CA THR A 222 5.80 -13.63 24.90
C THR A 222 4.78 -13.90 23.81
N ILE A 223 4.07 -15.02 23.92
CA ILE A 223 2.88 -15.29 23.11
C ILE A 223 1.64 -14.89 23.91
N ARG A 224 0.71 -14.18 23.27
CA ARG A 224 -0.60 -13.81 23.80
C ARG A 224 -1.67 -14.59 23.04
N ILE A 225 -2.58 -15.22 23.78
CA ILE A 225 -3.73 -15.96 23.26
C ILE A 225 -4.98 -15.31 23.86
N SER A 226 -5.95 -14.97 23.01
CA SER A 226 -7.26 -14.45 23.42
C SER A 226 -8.39 -15.09 22.62
N ASP A 227 -9.62 -14.81 23.06
CA ASP A 227 -10.85 -14.97 22.30
C ASP A 227 -10.85 -13.97 21.11
N ASP A 228 -11.25 -14.39 19.89
CA ASP A 228 -11.42 -13.48 18.73
C ASP A 228 -12.87 -12.96 18.62
N SER A 229 -13.83 -13.56 19.35
CA SER A 229 -15.23 -13.10 19.48
C SER A 229 -15.67 -12.94 20.94
N PRO A 230 -15.03 -12.04 21.72
CA PRO A 230 -15.16 -11.97 23.17
C PRO A 230 -16.58 -11.62 23.69
N GLU A 231 -17.51 -11.20 22.84
CA GLU A 231 -18.88 -10.85 23.24
C GLU A 231 -19.73 -12.06 23.68
N ASP A 232 -19.29 -13.29 23.38
CA ASP A 232 -20.16 -14.47 23.44
C ASP A 232 -19.79 -15.53 24.52
N GLY A 233 -18.62 -15.38 25.15
CA GLY A 233 -18.20 -16.14 26.32
C GLY A 233 -17.68 -17.57 26.10
N VAL A 234 -17.35 -17.99 24.87
CA VAL A 234 -16.65 -19.26 24.60
C VAL A 234 -15.54 -19.08 23.58
N GLY A 235 -14.31 -18.90 24.06
CA GLY A 235 -13.13 -18.63 23.25
C GLY A 235 -12.08 -19.75 23.27
N ALA A 236 -10.82 -19.34 23.07
CA ALA A 236 -9.65 -20.17 22.84
C ALA A 236 -9.41 -21.26 23.90
N ILE A 237 -8.99 -22.44 23.43
CA ILE A 237 -8.50 -23.54 24.28
C ILE A 237 -7.07 -23.91 23.88
N LEU A 238 -6.15 -23.91 24.85
CA LEU A 238 -4.76 -24.37 24.69
C LEU A 238 -4.57 -25.71 25.42
N PHE A 239 -4.31 -26.77 24.66
CA PHE A 239 -4.06 -28.12 25.19
C PHE A 239 -2.58 -28.40 25.46
N ALA A 240 -1.67 -27.90 24.61
CA ALA A 240 -0.23 -28.13 24.72
C ALA A 240 0.57 -27.03 24.03
N GLN A 241 1.83 -26.87 24.43
CA GLN A 241 2.82 -26.01 23.77
C GLN A 241 4.17 -26.72 23.70
N GLN A 242 4.97 -26.41 22.67
CA GLN A 242 6.38 -26.76 22.58
C GLN A 242 7.16 -25.66 21.86
N ILE A 243 8.27 -25.22 22.43
CA ILE A 243 9.25 -24.33 21.78
C ILE A 243 10.33 -25.15 21.07
N TYR A 244 10.77 -24.70 19.89
CA TYR A 244 11.90 -25.25 19.15
C TYR A 244 12.95 -24.16 18.90
N ILE A 245 14.22 -24.48 19.13
CA ILE A 245 15.35 -23.58 18.91
C ILE A 245 16.30 -24.26 17.93
N ASP A 246 16.60 -23.59 16.81
CA ASP A 246 17.34 -24.15 15.67
C ASP A 246 16.88 -25.56 15.27
N GLY A 247 15.55 -25.71 15.17
CA GLY A 247 14.83 -26.94 14.80
C GLY A 247 14.72 -28.00 15.90
N ARG A 248 15.41 -27.85 17.03
CA ARG A 248 15.45 -28.82 18.14
C ARG A 248 14.37 -28.49 19.17
N PRO A 249 13.58 -29.45 19.68
CA PRO A 249 12.70 -29.21 20.83
C PRO A 249 13.54 -28.73 22.02
N ALA A 250 13.16 -27.59 22.61
CA ALA A 250 13.86 -27.01 23.74
C ALA A 250 13.08 -27.22 25.04
N ASP A 251 13.76 -27.73 26.07
CA ASP A 251 13.33 -27.66 27.46
C ASP A 251 14.03 -26.47 28.11
N LEU A 252 13.25 -25.47 28.52
CA LEU A 252 13.73 -24.24 29.16
C LEU A 252 13.79 -24.36 30.70
N GLY A 253 13.55 -25.55 31.24
CA GLY A 253 13.65 -25.86 32.66
C GLY A 253 12.42 -25.47 33.50
N PRO A 254 12.46 -25.78 34.82
CA PRO A 254 11.30 -25.64 35.70
C PRO A 254 10.76 -24.20 35.77
N GLY A 255 9.48 -24.03 35.41
CA GLY A 255 8.79 -22.74 35.43
C GLY A 255 8.72 -22.01 34.09
N ASN A 256 9.38 -22.53 33.04
CA ASN A 256 9.24 -22.03 31.67
C ASN A 256 8.29 -22.90 30.81
N PRO A 257 7.47 -22.30 29.92
CA PRO A 257 7.11 -20.89 29.92
C PRO A 257 6.38 -20.50 31.20
N GLN A 258 6.59 -19.28 31.66
CA GLN A 258 5.76 -18.68 32.71
C GLN A 258 4.38 -18.41 32.10
N ILE A 259 3.35 -19.05 32.64
CA ILE A 259 1.96 -18.90 32.21
C ILE A 259 1.26 -17.89 33.11
N LEU A 260 0.65 -16.84 32.52
CA LEU A 260 -0.14 -15.83 33.23
C LEU A 260 -1.51 -15.65 32.56
N GLY A 261 -2.55 -15.44 33.36
CA GLY A 261 -3.92 -15.31 32.88
C GLY A 261 -4.53 -16.64 32.40
N GLY A 262 -5.72 -16.56 31.79
CA GLY A 262 -6.56 -17.70 31.43
C GLY A 262 -7.04 -18.53 32.63
N VAL A 263 -7.90 -19.52 32.36
CA VAL A 263 -8.47 -20.43 33.35
C VAL A 263 -8.02 -21.86 33.07
N LYS A 264 -7.23 -22.46 33.97
CA LYS A 264 -6.80 -23.85 33.83
C LYS A 264 -7.94 -24.81 34.20
N ARG A 265 -8.38 -25.68 33.27
CA ARG A 265 -9.32 -26.77 33.54
C ARG A 265 -8.67 -28.12 33.27
N GLY A 266 -8.24 -28.79 34.34
CA GLY A 266 -7.61 -30.10 34.25
C GLY A 266 -6.27 -30.05 33.49
N ALA A 267 -6.28 -30.54 32.25
CA ALA A 267 -5.10 -30.63 31.40
C ALA A 267 -4.89 -29.40 30.50
N HIS A 268 -5.94 -28.65 30.16
CA HIS A 268 -5.90 -27.52 29.23
C HIS A 268 -6.10 -26.16 29.94
N TRP A 269 -5.86 -25.09 29.19
CA TRP A 269 -6.20 -23.71 29.55
C TRP A 269 -7.31 -23.19 28.65
N GLU A 270 -8.22 -22.42 29.20
CA GLU A 270 -9.30 -21.74 28.49
C GLU A 270 -9.13 -20.23 28.60
N VAL A 271 -9.53 -19.52 27.55
CA VAL A 271 -9.57 -18.06 27.48
C VAL A 271 -10.92 -17.68 26.89
N ASN A 272 -11.69 -16.82 27.56
CA ASN A 272 -13.06 -16.50 27.15
C ASN A 272 -13.31 -15.01 27.41
N GLY A 273 -13.95 -14.32 26.48
CA GLY A 273 -14.24 -12.91 26.62
C GLY A 273 -12.97 -12.05 26.73
N PRO A 274 -12.92 -11.04 27.63
CA PRO A 274 -11.81 -10.10 27.73
C PRO A 274 -10.54 -10.69 28.38
N ASP A 275 -10.58 -11.92 28.89
CA ASP A 275 -9.41 -12.59 29.45
C ASP A 275 -8.34 -12.83 28.38
N LYS A 276 -7.07 -12.86 28.81
CA LYS A 276 -5.93 -13.18 27.94
C LYS A 276 -4.98 -14.14 28.64
N LEU A 277 -4.40 -15.07 27.88
CA LEU A 277 -3.42 -16.04 28.33
C LEU A 277 -2.05 -15.68 27.74
N TYR A 278 -1.05 -15.52 28.59
CA TYR A 278 0.31 -15.18 28.21
C TYR A 278 1.24 -16.35 28.48
N LEU A 279 2.02 -16.74 27.47
CA LEU A 279 3.09 -17.73 27.56
C LEU A 279 4.43 -17.00 27.40
N ILE A 280 5.14 -16.77 28.51
CA ILE A 280 6.41 -16.04 28.53
C ILE A 280 7.57 -17.05 28.57
N TYR A 281 8.39 -17.08 27.53
CA TYR A 281 9.54 -17.97 27.39
C TYR A 281 10.84 -17.18 27.61
N ASP A 282 11.58 -17.45 28.69
CA ASP A 282 12.96 -16.98 28.81
C ASP A 282 13.93 -17.98 28.16
N ILE A 283 14.50 -17.60 27.03
CA ILE A 283 15.48 -18.40 26.28
C ILE A 283 16.93 -18.08 26.66
N SER A 284 17.17 -17.12 27.57
CA SER A 284 18.50 -16.59 27.90
C SER A 284 19.45 -17.61 28.52
N GLN A 285 18.90 -18.64 29.19
CA GLN A 285 19.66 -19.70 29.86
C GLN A 285 19.70 -21.01 29.05
N TYR A 286 18.99 -21.09 27.93
CA TYR A 286 18.97 -22.32 27.12
C TYR A 286 20.31 -22.51 26.40
N THR A 287 20.82 -23.73 26.43
CA THR A 287 22.00 -24.13 25.66
C THR A 287 21.84 -25.54 25.11
N TYR A 288 22.47 -25.81 23.97
CA TYR A 288 22.54 -27.14 23.36
C TYR A 288 23.87 -27.33 22.66
N VAL A 289 24.21 -28.58 22.29
CA VAL A 289 25.39 -28.88 21.47
C VAL A 289 24.94 -29.14 20.04
N ASP A 290 25.56 -28.48 19.07
CA ASP A 290 25.24 -28.66 17.65
C ASP A 290 25.89 -29.92 17.04
N GLU A 291 25.57 -30.19 15.77
CA GLU A 291 26.09 -31.35 15.03
C GLU A 291 27.61 -31.31 14.79
N ALA A 292 28.24 -30.14 14.95
CA ALA A 292 29.69 -29.96 14.88
C ALA A 292 30.37 -30.02 16.27
N GLY A 293 29.60 -30.27 17.34
CA GLY A 293 30.11 -30.42 18.71
C GLY A 293 30.31 -29.10 19.45
N PHE A 294 29.83 -27.97 18.92
CA PHE A 294 29.94 -26.67 19.59
C PHE A 294 28.75 -26.41 20.51
N LEU A 295 29.03 -25.90 21.72
CA LEU A 295 28.00 -25.36 22.60
C LEU A 295 27.40 -24.10 21.97
N ARG A 296 26.08 -24.09 21.84
CA ARG A 296 25.26 -22.97 21.35
C ARG A 296 24.40 -22.45 22.49
N ASP A 297 24.28 -21.14 22.54
CA ASP A 297 23.50 -20.38 23.50
C ASP A 297 22.74 -19.25 22.75
N VAL A 298 22.10 -18.35 23.49
CA VAL A 298 21.34 -17.22 22.94
C VAL A 298 22.14 -16.29 22.00
N ASN A 299 23.47 -16.38 21.97
CA ASN A 299 24.32 -15.66 21.02
C ASN A 299 24.42 -16.35 19.65
N TRP A 300 23.87 -17.55 19.47
CA TRP A 300 24.06 -18.35 18.25
C TRP A 300 22.76 -18.84 17.59
N PHE A 301 21.61 -18.72 18.24
CA PHE A 301 20.34 -19.15 17.66
C PHE A 301 20.05 -18.41 16.35
N LYS A 302 19.73 -19.16 15.30
CA LYS A 302 19.32 -18.66 13.97
C LYS A 302 17.79 -18.60 13.78
N LYS A 303 17.05 -19.37 14.59
CA LYS A 303 15.63 -19.65 14.43
C LYS A 303 15.00 -20.05 15.76
N VAL A 304 13.87 -19.43 16.11
CA VAL A 304 12.99 -19.89 17.19
C VAL A 304 11.59 -20.10 16.63
N GLU A 305 10.97 -21.23 16.97
CA GLU A 305 9.61 -21.61 16.58
C GLU A 305 8.81 -22.05 17.80
N PHE A 306 7.49 -21.96 17.68
CA PHE A 306 6.52 -22.44 18.66
C PHE A 306 5.52 -23.34 17.96
N GLU A 307 5.07 -24.37 18.68
CA GLU A 307 4.01 -25.28 18.26
C GLU A 307 2.96 -25.31 19.36
N LEU A 308 1.74 -24.85 19.05
CA LEU A 308 0.63 -24.74 20.00
C LEU A 308 -0.50 -25.66 19.55
N VAL A 309 -1.02 -26.51 20.45
CA VAL A 309 -2.23 -27.30 20.19
C VAL A 309 -3.42 -26.47 20.67
N LEU A 310 -4.12 -25.86 19.71
CA LEU A 310 -5.19 -24.89 19.92
C LEU A 310 -6.52 -25.41 19.36
N ALA A 311 -7.62 -24.96 19.96
CA ALA A 311 -8.98 -25.15 19.46
C ALA A 311 -9.89 -23.98 19.89
N ASN A 312 -11.15 -24.03 19.43
CA ASN A 312 -12.15 -22.97 19.55
C ASN A 312 -11.73 -21.67 18.86
N ASP A 313 -12.40 -20.56 19.19
CA ASP A 313 -12.14 -19.24 18.66
C ASP A 313 -10.89 -18.62 19.33
N TYR A 314 -9.75 -18.73 18.65
CA TYR A 314 -8.46 -18.27 19.15
C TYR A 314 -7.91 -17.13 18.28
N PHE A 315 -7.36 -16.13 18.93
CA PHE A 315 -6.44 -15.15 18.35
C PHE A 315 -5.06 -15.31 18.99
N VAL A 316 -4.00 -15.38 18.18
CA VAL A 316 -2.62 -15.58 18.64
C VAL A 316 -1.72 -14.47 18.13
N GLU A 317 -1.02 -13.84 19.06
CA GLU A 317 -0.09 -12.75 18.83
C GLU A 317 1.25 -13.03 19.51
N ILE A 318 2.33 -12.41 19.03
CA ILE A 318 3.68 -12.60 19.58
C ILE A 318 4.42 -11.27 19.74
N THR A 319 5.31 -11.22 20.73
CA THR A 319 6.27 -10.13 20.95
C THR A 319 7.58 -10.63 21.57
N SER A 320 8.58 -9.76 21.63
CA SER A 320 9.82 -9.98 22.38
C SER A 320 10.38 -8.68 22.95
N ASN A 321 11.45 -8.76 23.73
CA ASN A 321 12.21 -7.58 24.21
C ASN A 321 12.92 -6.75 23.11
N LEU A 322 12.64 -6.99 21.83
CA LEU A 322 13.11 -6.20 20.68
C LEU A 322 11.96 -5.71 19.76
N GLN A 323 10.71 -6.05 20.08
CA GLN A 323 9.52 -5.67 19.30
C GLN A 323 8.71 -4.68 20.12
N ILE A 324 9.02 -3.39 19.96
CA ILE A 324 8.63 -2.34 20.92
C ILE A 324 7.88 -1.15 20.31
N ASP A 325 7.17 -0.43 21.17
CA ASP A 325 6.65 0.92 20.90
C ASP A 325 7.72 2.02 21.08
N ASP A 326 7.37 3.25 20.72
CA ASP A 326 8.25 4.42 20.83
C ASP A 326 8.58 4.84 22.28
N THR A 327 7.82 4.34 23.27
CA THR A 327 8.10 4.50 24.71
C THR A 327 8.94 3.35 25.29
N GLY A 328 9.05 2.22 24.57
CA GLY A 328 9.83 1.04 24.90
C GLY A 328 9.07 -0.16 25.50
N ASN A 329 7.73 -0.18 25.52
CA ASN A 329 6.98 -1.38 25.94
C ASN A 329 6.89 -2.40 24.79
N GLN A 330 6.51 -3.64 25.11
CA GLN A 330 6.38 -4.73 24.14
C GLN A 330 5.08 -4.62 23.33
N ILE A 331 5.20 -4.40 22.02
CA ILE A 331 4.07 -4.43 21.07
C ILE A 331 3.86 -5.85 20.56
N PHE A 332 2.61 -6.30 20.58
CA PHE A 332 2.20 -7.60 20.05
C PHE A 332 1.81 -7.47 18.58
N LEU A 333 2.27 -8.42 17.76
CA LEU A 333 1.90 -8.53 16.35
C LEU A 333 1.11 -9.83 16.11
N PRO A 334 0.05 -9.81 15.26
CA PRO A 334 -0.72 -11.01 14.93
C PRO A 334 0.13 -12.12 14.30
N VAL A 335 -0.24 -13.37 14.57
CA VAL A 335 0.41 -14.56 14.01
C VAL A 335 -0.59 -15.48 13.30
N THR A 336 -1.73 -15.74 13.94
CA THR A 336 -2.77 -16.65 13.42
C THR A 336 -4.07 -16.50 14.20
N ARG A 337 -5.19 -16.82 13.57
CA ARG A 337 -6.53 -16.84 14.18
C ARG A 337 -7.31 -18.12 13.83
N ALA A 338 -8.44 -18.34 14.49
CA ALA A 338 -9.36 -19.41 14.15
C ALA A 338 -10.09 -19.12 12.82
N PRO A 339 -10.26 -20.11 11.92
CA PRO A 339 -11.12 -19.97 10.75
C PRO A 339 -12.60 -19.99 11.15
N GLY A 340 -13.11 -18.84 11.56
CA GLY A 340 -14.44 -18.70 12.14
C GLY A 340 -14.47 -19.06 13.62
N ASN A 341 -15.41 -18.45 14.33
CA ASN A 341 -15.70 -18.69 15.74
C ASN A 341 -16.19 -20.14 15.97
N VAL A 342 -15.29 -20.99 16.46
CA VAL A 342 -15.57 -22.40 16.80
C VAL A 342 -15.67 -22.55 18.33
N LYS A 343 -16.55 -23.43 18.81
CA LYS A 343 -16.89 -23.54 20.25
C LYS A 343 -16.91 -24.95 20.82
N ASP A 344 -16.84 -25.95 19.95
CA ASP A 344 -17.04 -27.37 20.25
C ASP A 344 -15.74 -28.20 20.13
N GLY A 345 -14.60 -27.54 19.96
CA GLY A 345 -13.28 -28.15 19.78
C GLY A 345 -13.06 -28.81 18.41
N THR A 346 -13.99 -28.69 17.44
CA THR A 346 -13.89 -29.38 16.15
C THR A 346 -12.72 -28.91 15.28
N ASN A 347 -12.20 -27.71 15.50
CA ASN A 347 -11.02 -27.16 14.82
C ASN A 347 -9.69 -27.47 15.54
N MET A 348 -9.64 -28.39 16.50
CA MET A 348 -8.43 -28.68 17.26
C MET A 348 -7.24 -29.08 16.37
N GLN A 349 -6.17 -28.28 16.38
CA GLN A 349 -4.99 -28.48 15.54
C GLN A 349 -3.69 -28.04 16.23
N ALA A 350 -2.57 -28.61 15.78
CA ALA A 350 -1.23 -28.17 16.17
C ALA A 350 -0.74 -27.11 15.16
N ILE A 351 -0.60 -25.86 15.61
CA ILE A 351 -0.17 -24.73 14.77
C ILE A 351 1.29 -24.42 15.08
N ARG A 352 2.15 -24.46 14.06
CA ARG A 352 3.58 -24.19 14.18
C ARG A 352 3.95 -22.90 13.46
N PHE A 353 4.63 -21.98 14.15
CA PHE A 353 5.05 -20.68 13.61
C PHE A 353 6.40 -20.23 14.15
N GLY A 354 7.06 -19.32 13.43
CA GLY A 354 8.32 -18.71 13.83
C GLY A 354 8.15 -17.45 14.68
N TYR A 355 9.20 -17.09 15.44
CA TYR A 355 9.39 -15.71 15.89
C TYR A 355 10.44 -15.00 15.02
N GLY A 356 10.17 -13.75 14.69
CA GLY A 356 11.08 -12.83 14.01
C GLY A 356 10.48 -11.44 13.88
N LEU A 357 11.34 -10.44 13.71
CA LEU A 357 10.92 -9.07 13.39
C LEU A 357 10.57 -8.97 11.89
N PRO A 358 9.57 -8.15 11.49
CA PRO A 358 9.24 -7.90 10.08
C PRO A 358 10.43 -7.43 9.26
N THR A 359 10.61 -7.95 8.04
CA THR A 359 11.67 -7.56 7.11
C THR A 359 11.19 -7.25 5.69
N GLY A 360 9.98 -7.66 5.30
CA GLY A 360 9.44 -7.35 3.96
C GLY A 360 7.98 -7.73 3.80
N ASN A 361 7.32 -7.13 2.82
CA ASN A 361 5.98 -7.48 2.38
C ASN A 361 5.97 -7.66 0.84
N GLU A 362 5.37 -8.73 0.34
CA GLU A 362 5.31 -9.13 -1.07
C GLU A 362 3.87 -9.47 -1.45
N ILE A 363 3.38 -8.94 -2.57
CA ILE A 363 2.08 -9.25 -3.15
C ILE A 363 2.30 -9.70 -4.61
N LEU A 364 1.69 -10.83 -4.96
CA LEU A 364 1.67 -11.42 -6.29
C LEU A 364 0.23 -11.55 -6.75
N GLY A 365 -0.15 -10.81 -7.78
CA GLY A 365 -1.52 -10.74 -8.29
C GLY A 365 -1.67 -11.16 -9.74
N VAL A 366 -2.88 -11.60 -10.09
CA VAL A 366 -3.30 -11.87 -11.47
C VAL A 366 -4.68 -11.27 -11.72
N THR A 367 -4.85 -10.64 -12.88
CA THR A 367 -6.13 -10.03 -13.29
C THR A 367 -6.63 -10.60 -14.62
N LEU A 368 -7.95 -10.70 -14.74
CA LEU A 368 -8.66 -11.11 -15.94
C LEU A 368 -9.79 -10.11 -16.21
N GLU A 369 -9.75 -9.50 -17.39
CA GLU A 369 -10.77 -8.58 -17.88
C GLU A 369 -11.33 -9.13 -19.20
N ILE A 370 -12.65 -9.19 -19.33
CA ILE A 370 -13.36 -9.65 -20.53
C ILE A 370 -14.42 -8.62 -20.88
N LYS A 371 -14.51 -8.19 -22.14
CA LYS A 371 -15.43 -7.14 -22.59
C LYS A 371 -16.32 -7.55 -23.76
N ASP A 372 -17.60 -7.19 -23.70
CA ASP A 372 -18.67 -7.46 -24.68
C ASP A 372 -18.72 -8.92 -25.22
N VAL A 373 -18.37 -9.91 -24.39
CA VAL A 373 -18.47 -11.32 -24.81
C VAL A 373 -19.92 -11.77 -24.72
N MET A 374 -20.61 -11.69 -25.86
CA MET A 374 -22.07 -11.86 -25.94
C MET A 374 -22.82 -10.82 -25.09
N GLY A 375 -22.31 -9.59 -24.96
CA GLY A 375 -22.85 -8.57 -24.06
C GLY A 375 -22.69 -8.89 -22.58
N PHE A 376 -21.66 -9.65 -22.19
CA PHE A 376 -21.18 -9.76 -20.83
C PHE A 376 -19.81 -9.09 -20.70
N ASP A 377 -19.62 -8.36 -19.61
CA ASP A 377 -18.34 -7.80 -19.18
C ASP A 377 -17.98 -8.42 -17.83
N LEU A 378 -16.74 -8.89 -17.67
CA LEU A 378 -16.23 -9.53 -16.45
C LEU A 378 -14.89 -8.92 -16.07
N GLU A 379 -14.71 -8.69 -14.77
CA GLU A 379 -13.43 -8.32 -14.19
C GLU A 379 -13.16 -9.24 -12.99
N ALA A 380 -11.92 -9.70 -12.83
CA ALA A 380 -11.51 -10.50 -11.69
C ALA A 380 -10.04 -10.24 -11.32
N GLU A 381 -9.77 -10.24 -10.02
CA GLU A 381 -8.43 -10.15 -9.44
C GLU A 381 -8.24 -11.23 -8.38
N TYR A 382 -7.03 -11.79 -8.28
CA TYR A 382 -6.64 -12.73 -7.24
C TYR A 382 -5.20 -12.49 -6.82
N ASP A 383 -4.99 -12.30 -5.51
CA ASP A 383 -3.73 -11.93 -4.90
C ASP A 383 -3.24 -12.93 -3.85
N VAL A 384 -1.93 -12.95 -3.71
CA VAL A 384 -1.20 -13.68 -2.67
C VAL A 384 -0.28 -12.71 -1.95
N ASN A 385 -0.69 -12.30 -0.74
CA ASN A 385 0.16 -11.58 0.19
C ASN A 385 1.14 -12.53 0.90
N ARG A 386 2.37 -12.06 1.13
CA ARG A 386 3.45 -12.72 1.87
C ARG A 386 4.19 -11.70 2.72
N ARG A 387 4.07 -11.82 4.04
CA ARG A 387 4.82 -11.01 5.00
C ARG A 387 6.02 -11.80 5.52
N PHE A 388 7.21 -11.23 5.37
CA PHE A 388 8.47 -11.85 5.74
C PHE A 388 8.98 -11.34 7.10
N ARG A 389 9.54 -12.24 7.89
CA ARG A 389 10.15 -11.92 9.19
C ARG A 389 11.37 -12.78 9.48
N ARG A 390 12.36 -12.23 10.21
CA ARG A 390 13.62 -12.92 10.55
C ARG A 390 13.92 -12.84 12.04
N PHE A 391 14.52 -13.90 12.59
CA PHE A 391 14.91 -13.95 14.01
C PHE A 391 16.20 -13.11 14.26
N PRO A 392 16.17 -12.06 15.10
CA PRO A 392 17.34 -11.19 15.31
C PRO A 392 18.35 -11.77 16.31
N ASN A 393 19.63 -11.64 15.95
CA ASN A 393 20.79 -12.06 16.71
C ASN A 393 22.02 -11.24 16.27
N ASN A 394 22.55 -10.40 17.17
CA ASN A 394 23.65 -9.47 16.86
C ASN A 394 25.05 -10.10 16.71
N ASN A 395 25.17 -11.43 16.69
CA ASN A 395 26.45 -12.11 16.51
C ASN A 395 26.87 -12.08 15.03
N PRO A 396 27.99 -11.42 14.65
CA PRO A 396 28.42 -11.28 13.26
C PRO A 396 28.87 -12.59 12.59
N LYS A 397 28.81 -13.73 13.30
CA LYS A 397 29.01 -15.08 12.74
C LYS A 397 27.69 -15.81 12.44
N VAL A 398 26.56 -15.08 12.51
CA VAL A 398 25.22 -15.55 12.13
C VAL A 398 24.79 -14.76 10.89
N GLU A 399 25.50 -15.01 9.79
CA GLU A 399 25.27 -14.36 8.48
C GLU A 399 23.89 -14.76 7.90
N GLU A 400 23.46 -16.00 8.14
CA GLU A 400 22.14 -16.52 7.72
C GLU A 400 21.10 -16.50 8.85
N HIS A 401 20.25 -15.47 8.86
CA HIS A 401 19.01 -15.46 9.64
C HIS A 401 17.87 -16.18 8.89
N THR A 402 17.17 -17.12 9.53
CA THR A 402 16.05 -17.83 8.88
C THR A 402 14.89 -16.87 8.61
N ALA A 403 14.49 -16.73 7.34
CA ALA A 403 13.31 -15.98 6.95
C ALA A 403 12.05 -16.87 6.99
N PHE A 404 11.12 -16.51 7.86
CA PHE A 404 9.75 -17.02 7.85
C PHE A 404 8.90 -16.19 6.87
N ALA A 405 7.77 -16.76 6.44
CA ALA A 405 6.82 -16.09 5.55
C ALA A 405 5.40 -16.49 5.95
N ASP A 406 4.58 -15.51 6.31
CA ASP A 406 3.15 -15.68 6.60
C ASP A 406 2.34 -15.26 5.37
N ARG A 407 1.25 -15.97 5.08
CA ARG A 407 0.52 -15.86 3.81
C ARG A 407 -0.96 -15.57 4.02
N SER A 408 -1.49 -14.63 3.25
CA SER A 408 -2.91 -14.28 3.17
C SER A 408 -3.32 -14.06 1.70
N HIS A 409 -4.61 -14.04 1.44
CA HIS A 409 -5.21 -13.95 0.11
C HIS A 409 -6.27 -12.86 0.03
N ALA A 410 -6.39 -12.26 -1.16
CA ALA A 410 -7.52 -11.42 -1.54
C ALA A 410 -8.00 -11.85 -2.94
N PHE A 411 -9.30 -11.78 -3.21
CA PHE A 411 -9.83 -11.93 -4.56
C PHE A 411 -11.19 -11.27 -4.71
N TYR A 412 -11.50 -10.85 -5.93
CA TYR A 412 -12.86 -10.55 -6.37
C TYR A 412 -13.12 -11.02 -7.80
N LEU A 413 -14.40 -11.13 -8.14
CA LEU A 413 -14.89 -11.24 -9.51
C LEU A 413 -16.22 -10.50 -9.62
N THR A 414 -16.30 -9.58 -10.57
CA THR A 414 -17.55 -8.93 -11.00
C THR A 414 -17.95 -9.43 -12.39
N LEU A 415 -19.25 -9.50 -12.66
CA LEU A 415 -19.84 -9.91 -13.92
C LEU A 415 -21.09 -9.08 -14.18
N SER A 416 -21.07 -8.28 -15.24
CA SER A 416 -22.19 -7.43 -15.63
C SER A 416 -22.70 -7.75 -17.04
N LYS A 417 -23.94 -7.33 -17.32
CA LYS A 417 -24.59 -7.45 -18.63
C LYS A 417 -25.65 -6.39 -18.82
N ILE A 418 -25.58 -5.67 -19.94
CA ILE A 418 -26.61 -4.74 -20.39
C ILE A 418 -27.21 -5.28 -21.69
N ALA A 419 -28.47 -5.72 -21.66
CA ALA A 419 -29.16 -6.37 -22.76
C ALA A 419 -30.61 -5.86 -22.86
N PHE A 420 -30.75 -4.60 -23.26
CA PHE A 420 -31.99 -3.82 -23.21
C PHE A 420 -33.25 -4.61 -23.67
N PRO A 421 -34.35 -4.61 -22.90
CA PRO A 421 -34.59 -3.81 -21.69
C PRO A 421 -33.98 -4.37 -20.39
N TRP A 422 -33.30 -5.52 -20.43
CA TRP A 422 -32.81 -6.22 -19.25
C TRP A 422 -31.37 -5.80 -18.88
N TYR A 423 -31.04 -5.91 -17.60
CA TYR A 423 -29.67 -5.82 -17.10
C TYR A 423 -29.45 -6.80 -15.95
N PHE A 424 -28.19 -7.20 -15.76
CA PHE A 424 -27.74 -8.09 -14.71
C PHE A 424 -26.38 -7.65 -14.19
N TYR A 425 -26.14 -7.87 -12.91
CA TYR A 425 -24.85 -7.70 -12.26
C TYR A 425 -24.68 -8.77 -11.18
N GLY A 426 -23.44 -9.20 -10.96
CA GLY A 426 -23.06 -10.12 -9.91
C GLY A 426 -21.62 -9.89 -9.48
N GLU A 427 -21.36 -9.97 -8.18
CA GLU A 427 -20.02 -9.92 -7.59
C GLU A 427 -19.84 -11.01 -6.55
N ILE A 428 -18.61 -11.52 -6.45
CA ILE A 428 -18.16 -12.48 -5.44
C ILE A 428 -16.77 -12.05 -4.95
N PHE A 429 -16.51 -12.15 -3.64
CA PHE A 429 -15.26 -11.65 -3.07
C PHE A 429 -14.84 -12.41 -1.81
N SER A 430 -13.54 -12.34 -1.50
CA SER A 430 -13.00 -12.70 -0.19
C SER A 430 -11.67 -11.99 0.03
N ILE A 431 -11.50 -11.36 1.19
CA ILE A 431 -10.22 -10.83 1.65
C ILE A 431 -9.95 -11.41 3.04
N ASP A 432 -8.87 -12.17 3.19
CA ASP A 432 -8.48 -12.73 4.48
C ASP A 432 -8.20 -11.60 5.48
N GLY A 433 -8.61 -11.74 6.75
CA GLY A 433 -8.42 -10.70 7.78
C GLY A 433 -6.96 -10.32 8.05
N ASP A 434 -6.02 -11.20 7.68
CA ASP A 434 -4.58 -10.94 7.76
C ASP A 434 -3.99 -10.45 6.41
N TYR A 435 -4.79 -10.03 5.43
CA TYR A 435 -4.31 -9.33 4.23
C TYR A 435 -3.82 -7.92 4.61
N LEU A 436 -2.73 -7.45 3.98
CA LEU A 436 -2.06 -6.22 4.39
C LEU A 436 -1.17 -5.65 3.26
N THR A 437 -1.42 -4.40 2.87
CA THR A 437 -0.60 -3.62 1.92
C THR A 437 0.46 -2.75 2.60
N THR A 438 0.61 -2.85 3.93
CA THR A 438 1.56 -2.06 4.73
C THR A 438 2.92 -2.74 4.85
N MET A 439 3.99 -1.95 4.82
CA MET A 439 5.37 -2.31 5.12
C MET A 439 5.89 -1.46 6.29
N TYR A 440 6.75 -2.03 7.13
CA TYR A 440 7.46 -1.26 8.17
C TYR A 440 8.76 -0.67 7.60
N ILE A 441 8.97 0.64 7.74
CA ILE A 441 10.17 1.37 7.29
C ILE A 441 11.05 1.79 8.48
N PRO A 442 12.39 1.82 8.34
CA PRO A 442 13.31 2.20 9.41
C PRO A 442 13.54 3.71 9.51
N ASP A 443 14.01 4.18 10.67
CA ASP A 443 14.73 5.45 10.76
C ASP A 443 16.20 5.31 10.31
N SER A 444 16.91 6.44 10.22
CA SER A 444 18.35 6.49 9.87
C SER A 444 19.30 5.90 10.93
N GLN A 445 18.77 5.24 11.97
CA GLN A 445 19.51 4.39 12.91
C GLN A 445 19.10 2.91 12.77
N GLY A 446 18.33 2.57 11.74
CA GLY A 446 17.79 1.23 11.50
C GLY A 446 16.72 0.79 12.49
N ARG A 447 16.11 1.70 13.26
CA ARG A 447 15.10 1.37 14.28
C ARG A 447 13.70 1.38 13.66
N ILE A 448 12.80 0.59 14.24
CA ILE A 448 11.37 0.52 13.88
C ILE A 448 10.57 0.46 15.19
N TYR A 449 9.61 1.37 15.35
CA TYR A 449 8.57 1.30 16.39
C TYR A 449 7.25 0.86 15.73
N TYR A 450 6.70 -0.27 16.17
CA TYR A 450 5.70 -1.00 15.39
C TYR A 450 4.27 -0.43 15.50
N ASP A 451 4.04 0.48 16.45
CA ASP A 451 2.77 1.13 16.76
C ASP A 451 2.67 2.58 16.26
N ASN A 452 3.72 3.11 15.62
CA ASN A 452 3.83 4.50 15.20
C ASN A 452 3.70 4.62 13.66
N PRO A 453 2.48 4.57 13.09
CA PRO A 453 2.26 4.50 11.65
C PRO A 453 2.78 5.73 10.91
N GLN A 454 2.64 6.91 11.51
CA GLN A 454 3.07 8.17 10.92
C GLN A 454 4.55 8.19 10.53
N ASN A 455 5.43 7.49 11.25
CA ASN A 455 6.88 7.56 11.05
C ASN A 455 7.54 6.25 10.60
N TYR A 456 6.87 5.10 10.79
CA TYR A 456 7.49 3.78 10.57
C TYR A 456 6.65 2.82 9.69
N TRP A 457 5.53 3.27 9.13
CA TRP A 457 4.72 2.48 8.19
C TRP A 457 4.75 3.12 6.79
N TYR A 458 4.60 2.29 5.75
CA TYR A 458 4.42 2.70 4.37
C TYR A 458 3.44 1.76 3.66
N GLU A 459 2.40 2.32 3.07
CA GLU A 459 1.29 1.57 2.51
C GLU A 459 1.35 1.53 0.98
N PHE A 460 1.03 0.37 0.38
CA PHE A 460 0.98 0.22 -1.08
C PHE A 460 -0.35 0.72 -1.66
N VAL A 461 -1.43 0.48 -0.94
CA VAL A 461 -2.78 1.00 -1.18
C VAL A 461 -3.08 1.93 -0.01
N GLU A 462 -3.47 3.16 -0.31
CA GLU A 462 -3.76 4.21 0.67
C GLU A 462 -5.22 4.16 1.14
N ASP A 463 -5.50 4.94 2.18
CA ASP A 463 -6.79 5.43 2.63
C ASP A 463 -7.05 6.81 1.98
N ASN A 464 -8.10 6.90 1.17
CA ASN A 464 -8.55 8.09 0.44
C ASN A 464 -10.04 7.93 0.04
N ASP A 465 -10.94 7.93 1.04
CA ASP A 465 -12.37 7.64 0.88
C ASP A 465 -13.11 8.65 -0.04
N ASP A 466 -12.62 9.90 -0.15
CA ASP A 466 -13.24 10.93 -1.01
C ASP A 466 -12.59 11.10 -2.41
N GLN A 467 -11.51 10.35 -2.67
CA GLN A 467 -10.73 10.31 -3.92
C GLN A 467 -10.04 11.63 -4.33
N ASP A 468 -9.74 12.49 -3.36
CA ASP A 468 -8.93 13.71 -3.45
C ASP A 468 -7.45 13.44 -3.88
N HIS A 469 -6.67 14.51 -4.03
CA HIS A 469 -5.26 14.50 -4.37
C HIS A 469 -4.28 14.17 -3.22
N LEU A 470 -4.76 14.02 -1.98
CA LEU A 470 -4.00 13.62 -0.79
C LEU A 470 -4.41 12.21 -0.34
N PRO A 471 -3.67 11.57 0.59
CA PRO A 471 -4.19 10.52 1.44
C PRO A 471 -4.70 11.10 2.76
N ASP A 472 -5.70 10.44 3.36
CA ASP A 472 -6.27 10.83 4.65
C ASP A 472 -5.29 10.52 5.80
N TRP A 473 -4.62 9.38 5.67
CA TRP A 473 -3.39 9.05 6.36
C TRP A 473 -2.30 10.10 6.20
N LYS A 474 -1.76 10.54 7.34
CA LYS A 474 -0.60 11.44 7.42
C LYS A 474 0.66 10.61 7.68
N ARG A 475 1.69 10.78 6.85
CA ARG A 475 2.97 10.05 6.93
C ARG A 475 4.17 11.00 6.90
N ILE A 476 5.31 10.51 7.38
CA ILE A 476 6.57 11.25 7.50
C ILE A 476 7.20 11.61 6.14
N SER A 477 6.79 10.91 5.08
CA SER A 477 7.07 11.21 3.67
C SER A 477 6.54 12.58 3.24
N ASP A 478 5.41 13.02 3.78
CA ASP A 478 4.55 14.06 3.18
C ASP A 478 5.03 15.49 3.50
N LYS A 479 6.28 15.63 3.96
CA LYS A 479 6.96 16.85 4.42
C LYS A 479 7.15 17.95 3.36
N GLY A 480 6.44 17.88 2.24
CA GLY A 480 6.53 18.83 1.13
C GLY A 480 5.58 20.02 1.21
N GLU A 481 4.57 19.99 2.09
CA GLU A 481 3.40 20.88 2.04
C GLU A 481 3.50 22.15 2.88
N ASN A 482 2.73 23.17 2.50
CA ASN A 482 2.72 24.48 3.15
C ASN A 482 1.59 24.58 4.19
N GLU A 483 1.66 25.58 5.09
CA GLU A 483 0.59 25.90 6.07
C GLU A 483 -0.76 26.33 5.43
N ILE A 484 -0.86 26.33 4.10
CA ILE A 484 -2.09 26.59 3.34
C ILE A 484 -2.90 25.29 3.19
N ASP A 485 -2.27 24.20 2.76
CA ASP A 485 -2.88 22.86 2.67
C ASP A 485 -3.42 22.43 4.05
N GLN A 486 -2.72 22.80 5.13
CA GLN A 486 -3.12 22.55 6.52
C GLN A 486 -4.45 23.23 6.95
N ARG A 487 -5.03 24.09 6.12
CA ARG A 487 -6.38 24.64 6.32
C ARG A 487 -7.45 23.99 5.43
N GLN A 488 -7.04 23.31 4.36
CA GLN A 488 -7.93 22.57 3.45
C GLN A 488 -8.02 21.08 3.79
N ARG A 489 -7.00 20.52 4.48
CA ARG A 489 -7.01 19.23 5.21
C ARG A 489 -7.97 19.24 6.43
N GLY A 490 -9.12 19.92 6.31
CA GLY A 490 -10.06 20.19 7.40
C GLY A 490 -11.04 19.06 7.69
N GLY A 491 -11.27 18.18 6.72
CA GLY A 491 -12.02 16.95 6.86
C GLY A 491 -11.85 16.08 5.62
N VAL A 492 -12.12 14.78 5.80
CA VAL A 492 -12.36 13.82 4.72
C VAL A 492 -13.84 13.92 4.38
N PHE A 493 -14.20 14.03 3.10
CA PHE A 493 -15.57 14.34 2.70
C PHE A 493 -16.16 13.33 1.69
N PRO A 494 -16.28 12.03 2.01
CA PRO A 494 -16.69 10.99 1.05
C PRO A 494 -18.09 11.26 0.55
N GLY A 495 -18.22 11.69 -0.71
CA GLY A 495 -19.47 12.16 -1.28
C GLY A 495 -20.10 13.37 -0.56
N LEU A 496 -19.37 14.13 0.26
CA LEU A 496 -19.84 15.31 1.01
C LEU A 496 -19.26 16.64 0.48
N ASP A 497 -18.50 16.57 -0.61
CA ASP A 497 -18.16 17.67 -1.52
C ASP A 497 -18.57 17.28 -2.96
N GLU A 498 -19.86 17.45 -3.30
CA GLU A 498 -20.35 17.20 -4.68
C GLU A 498 -19.84 18.27 -5.68
N ASN A 499 -19.23 19.35 -5.19
CA ASN A 499 -18.87 20.53 -5.99
C ASN A 499 -17.37 20.61 -6.37
N ASN A 500 -16.52 19.90 -5.62
CA ASN A 500 -15.06 19.78 -5.72
C ASN A 500 -14.32 21.10 -5.45
N ASP A 501 -14.65 21.81 -4.37
CA ASP A 501 -13.91 23.00 -3.91
C ASP A 501 -13.09 22.79 -2.62
N LEU A 502 -13.06 21.55 -2.11
CA LEU A 502 -12.40 21.13 -0.86
C LEU A 502 -13.02 21.76 0.40
N ILE A 503 -14.34 21.98 0.35
CA ILE A 503 -15.17 22.42 1.46
C ILE A 503 -16.40 21.50 1.52
N SER A 504 -16.73 21.01 2.72
CA SER A 504 -17.96 20.22 2.89
C SER A 504 -19.21 21.04 2.57
N ASP A 505 -20.10 20.48 1.73
CA ASP A 505 -21.41 21.06 1.37
C ASP A 505 -22.32 21.33 2.60
N PHE A 506 -21.96 20.82 3.78
CA PHE A 506 -22.71 20.92 5.03
C PHE A 506 -22.15 21.98 6.00
N ASN A 507 -21.02 22.61 5.66
CA ASN A 507 -20.36 23.67 6.43
C ASN A 507 -19.50 24.57 5.52
N GLU A 508 -20.11 25.14 4.46
CA GLU A 508 -19.45 26.03 3.48
C GLU A 508 -18.74 27.21 4.16
N ASN A 509 -19.22 27.61 5.34
CA ASN A 509 -18.70 28.75 6.08
C ASN A 509 -17.67 28.42 7.17
N MET A 510 -17.34 27.13 7.34
CA MET A 510 -16.30 26.60 8.24
C MET A 510 -16.42 27.06 9.71
N ASN A 511 -17.62 27.00 10.30
CA ASN A 511 -17.81 27.26 11.74
C ASN A 511 -18.13 25.99 12.56
N TYR A 512 -18.49 26.14 13.83
CA TYR A 512 -18.74 25.04 14.77
C TYR A 512 -20.15 24.44 14.70
N GLN A 513 -21.02 24.97 13.84
CA GLN A 513 -22.37 24.48 13.58
C GLN A 513 -22.53 24.24 12.07
N PRO A 514 -23.10 23.10 11.63
CA PRO A 514 -23.36 22.86 10.21
C PRO A 514 -24.50 23.74 9.69
N ASP A 515 -24.47 24.08 8.40
CA ASP A 515 -25.37 25.05 7.77
C ASP A 515 -26.85 24.67 7.89
N TYR A 516 -27.19 23.37 7.94
CA TYR A 516 -28.56 22.86 8.13
C TYR A 516 -29.11 23.04 9.56
N GLU A 517 -28.31 23.52 10.52
CA GLU A 517 -28.78 23.93 11.84
C GLU A 517 -28.72 25.45 12.08
N GLU A 518 -28.17 26.23 11.13
CA GLU A 518 -28.04 27.66 11.31
C GLU A 518 -29.40 28.40 11.30
N PRO A 519 -29.57 29.42 12.16
CA PRO A 519 -30.83 30.16 12.26
C PRO A 519 -31.10 31.10 11.08
N PHE A 520 -30.21 31.16 10.08
CA PHE A 520 -30.41 31.87 8.83
C PHE A 520 -29.96 31.00 7.64
N LEU A 521 -30.86 30.78 6.68
CA LEU A 521 -30.61 30.00 5.46
C LEU A 521 -29.72 30.79 4.49
N ARG A 522 -28.42 30.87 4.79
CA ARG A 522 -27.40 31.44 3.88
C ARG A 522 -26.97 30.41 2.84
N TYR A 523 -26.92 29.15 3.24
CA TYR A 523 -26.60 27.98 2.45
C TYR A 523 -27.79 27.02 2.51
N SER A 524 -27.99 26.20 1.47
CA SER A 524 -29.25 25.50 1.21
C SER A 524 -29.07 23.99 1.14
N VAL A 525 -28.57 23.42 2.24
CA VAL A 525 -28.26 21.99 2.37
C VAL A 525 -29.31 21.29 3.24
N ASP A 526 -29.75 20.10 2.81
CA ASP A 526 -30.60 19.21 3.60
C ASP A 526 -29.77 18.49 4.67
N ARG A 527 -30.43 17.99 5.72
CA ARG A 527 -29.73 17.19 6.73
C ARG A 527 -29.31 15.82 6.16
N PRO A 528 -28.19 15.22 6.62
CA PRO A 528 -27.78 13.86 6.22
C PRO A 528 -28.89 12.80 6.39
N GLU A 529 -29.72 12.92 7.42
CA GLU A 529 -30.90 12.07 7.68
C GLU A 529 -32.01 12.12 6.59
N PHE A 530 -31.90 13.00 5.59
CA PHE A 530 -32.80 13.07 4.43
C PHE A 530 -32.14 12.73 3.09
N LEU A 531 -30.83 12.50 3.06
CA LEU A 531 -30.11 12.16 1.83
C LEU A 531 -30.45 10.72 1.41
N PHE A 532 -30.75 10.50 0.12
CA PHE A 532 -31.05 9.16 -0.39
C PHE A 532 -29.80 8.46 -0.90
N GLY A 533 -29.55 7.25 -0.40
CA GLY A 533 -28.59 6.31 -0.94
C GLY A 533 -28.94 4.87 -0.58
N LEU A 534 -27.97 3.98 -0.75
CA LEU A 534 -28.05 2.60 -0.25
C LEU A 534 -27.19 2.48 1.01
N ASP A 535 -27.66 1.65 1.94
CA ASP A 535 -26.88 1.06 3.02
C ASP A 535 -26.95 -0.45 2.73
N MET A 536 -25.83 -1.01 2.28
CA MET A 536 -25.72 -2.39 1.78
C MET A 536 -25.16 -3.36 2.81
N ASN A 537 -24.40 -2.88 3.81
CA ASN A 537 -23.87 -3.67 4.91
C ASN A 537 -24.73 -3.58 6.20
N HIS A 538 -25.67 -2.63 6.24
CA HIS A 538 -26.67 -2.36 7.30
C HIS A 538 -26.11 -1.71 8.57
N ASN A 539 -25.10 -0.86 8.44
CA ASN A 539 -24.46 -0.15 9.57
C ASN A 539 -25.13 1.17 9.97
N THR A 540 -26.18 1.63 9.25
CA THR A 540 -26.92 2.90 9.41
C THR A 540 -26.26 4.17 8.87
N VAL A 541 -25.06 4.07 8.29
CA VAL A 541 -24.49 5.04 7.35
C VAL A 541 -24.85 4.58 5.93
N ILE A 542 -24.97 5.53 5.00
CA ILE A 542 -25.17 5.22 3.58
C ILE A 542 -23.80 4.98 2.95
N ASP A 543 -23.66 3.95 2.10
CA ASP A 543 -22.37 3.48 1.54
C ASP A 543 -21.52 4.64 0.94
N ARG A 544 -22.15 5.65 0.32
CA ARG A 544 -21.47 6.82 -0.29
C ARG A 544 -20.98 7.90 0.70
N PHE A 545 -21.19 7.70 2.00
CA PHE A 545 -20.78 8.58 3.10
C PHE A 545 -20.03 7.80 4.20
N GLU A 546 -19.65 6.55 3.94
CA GLU A 546 -18.74 5.85 4.84
C GLU A 546 -17.37 6.52 4.83
N ASN A 547 -16.72 6.43 5.99
CA ASN A 547 -15.37 6.91 6.23
C ASN A 547 -14.77 6.01 7.32
N ASP A 548 -13.58 5.44 7.12
CA ASP A 548 -12.87 4.73 8.21
C ASP A 548 -11.38 5.08 8.40
N ASP A 549 -10.46 4.10 8.36
CA ASP A 549 -9.00 4.25 8.64
C ASP A 549 -8.25 3.01 8.11
N GLU A 550 -8.75 2.41 7.02
CA GLU A 550 -8.27 1.18 6.37
C GLU A 550 -7.95 1.46 4.88
N PRO A 551 -7.17 0.61 4.18
CA PRO A 551 -6.85 0.84 2.77
C PRO A 551 -8.09 0.72 1.85
N ASP A 552 -8.11 1.50 0.76
CA ASP A 552 -9.09 1.54 -0.36
C ASP A 552 -9.24 0.20 -1.14
N TYR A 553 -9.49 -0.92 -0.46
CA TYR A 553 -9.78 -2.19 -1.11
C TYR A 553 -11.23 -2.19 -1.65
N PRO A 554 -11.52 -2.85 -2.78
CA PRO A 554 -12.89 -2.97 -3.30
C PRO A 554 -13.90 -3.67 -2.36
N TYR A 555 -13.41 -4.33 -1.30
CA TYR A 555 -14.20 -5.01 -0.26
C TYR A 555 -13.42 -4.93 1.07
N LYS A 556 -14.10 -4.94 2.23
CA LYS A 556 -13.41 -4.78 3.53
C LYS A 556 -12.63 -6.05 3.93
N ARG A 557 -11.52 -5.88 4.69
CA ARG A 557 -10.70 -7.00 5.20
C ARG A 557 -11.52 -7.95 6.10
N ASP A 558 -11.12 -9.21 6.16
CA ASP A 558 -11.82 -10.30 6.88
C ASP A 558 -13.22 -10.65 6.34
N HIS A 559 -13.71 -10.01 5.28
CA HIS A 559 -15.03 -10.29 4.71
C HIS A 559 -14.97 -11.32 3.57
N ARG A 560 -16.04 -12.11 3.44
CA ARG A 560 -16.33 -12.96 2.28
C ARG A 560 -17.81 -12.92 1.97
N GLY A 561 -18.15 -12.56 0.74
CA GLY A 561 -19.53 -12.39 0.33
C GLY A 561 -19.79 -12.55 -1.16
N TYR A 562 -21.04 -12.30 -1.51
CA TYR A 562 -21.52 -12.13 -2.86
C TYR A 562 -22.71 -11.17 -2.88
N ASN A 563 -22.97 -10.59 -4.04
CA ASN A 563 -24.20 -9.84 -4.30
C ASN A 563 -24.59 -10.01 -5.77
N PHE A 564 -25.88 -10.25 -6.03
CA PHE A 564 -26.41 -10.48 -7.36
C PHE A 564 -27.70 -9.70 -7.55
N TYR A 565 -27.83 -8.95 -8.65
CA TYR A 565 -29.08 -8.29 -9.00
C TYR A 565 -29.41 -8.38 -10.49
N GLY A 566 -30.70 -8.43 -10.78
CA GLY A 566 -31.25 -8.39 -12.12
C GLY A 566 -32.38 -7.36 -12.20
N GLY A 567 -32.55 -6.73 -13.34
CA GLY A 567 -33.60 -5.74 -13.51
C GLY A 567 -34.02 -5.50 -14.94
N VAL A 568 -35.05 -4.67 -15.08
CA VAL A 568 -35.68 -4.33 -16.36
C VAL A 568 -36.04 -2.86 -16.42
N GLU A 569 -35.74 -2.23 -17.55
CA GLU A 569 -36.20 -0.90 -17.93
C GLU A 569 -37.58 -1.04 -18.61
N VAL A 570 -38.64 -0.86 -17.81
CA VAL A 570 -40.04 -1.10 -18.22
C VAL A 570 -40.52 -0.04 -19.21
N LEU A 571 -40.03 1.19 -19.03
CA LEU A 571 -40.18 2.35 -19.91
C LEU A 571 -38.86 3.14 -19.84
N ASP A 572 -38.62 4.02 -20.81
CA ASP A 572 -37.50 4.99 -20.78
C ASP A 572 -37.42 5.72 -19.43
N GLY A 573 -36.32 5.53 -18.70
CA GLY A 573 -36.11 6.11 -17.37
C GLY A 573 -36.83 5.43 -16.20
N VAL A 574 -37.52 4.29 -16.41
CA VAL A 574 -38.26 3.55 -15.38
C VAL A 574 -37.67 2.15 -15.19
N LYS A 575 -36.92 1.97 -14.10
CA LYS A 575 -36.19 0.73 -13.79
C LYS A 575 -36.73 0.03 -12.55
N VAL A 576 -36.80 -1.30 -12.63
CA VAL A 576 -37.11 -2.19 -11.51
C VAL A 576 -35.97 -3.19 -11.39
N THR A 577 -35.29 -3.19 -10.24
CA THR A 577 -34.23 -4.13 -9.87
C THR A 577 -34.71 -5.02 -8.72
N VAL A 578 -34.34 -6.29 -8.74
CA VAL A 578 -34.39 -7.18 -7.57
C VAL A 578 -33.00 -7.80 -7.38
N GLY A 579 -32.50 -7.84 -6.16
CA GLY A 579 -31.19 -8.37 -5.82
C GLY A 579 -31.14 -9.11 -4.48
N HIS A 580 -30.04 -9.81 -4.27
CA HIS A 580 -29.73 -10.52 -3.04
C HIS A 580 -28.23 -10.45 -2.74
N SER A 581 -27.89 -9.94 -1.56
CA SER A 581 -26.54 -9.93 -1.00
C SER A 581 -26.42 -10.89 0.18
N TYR A 582 -25.21 -11.42 0.36
CA TYR A 582 -24.77 -12.18 1.53
C TYR A 582 -23.31 -11.88 1.79
N GLU A 583 -22.99 -11.59 3.04
CA GLU A 583 -21.65 -11.33 3.51
C GLU A 583 -21.44 -11.96 4.89
N ARG A 584 -20.20 -12.34 5.20
CA ARG A 584 -19.80 -12.73 6.55
C ARG A 584 -18.35 -12.39 6.83
N LEU A 585 -18.03 -12.26 8.11
CA LEU A 585 -16.64 -12.27 8.58
C LEU A 585 -16.01 -13.67 8.48
N LEU A 586 -14.68 -13.69 8.42
CA LEU A 586 -13.84 -14.89 8.39
C LEU A 586 -13.30 -15.23 9.79
N SER A 587 -13.18 -14.24 10.68
CA SER A 587 -12.90 -14.38 12.12
C SER A 587 -14.12 -14.89 12.92
N SER A 588 -15.25 -14.17 12.88
CA SER A 588 -16.38 -14.36 13.80
C SER A 588 -17.61 -15.05 13.17
N LYS A 589 -18.75 -15.06 13.87
CA LYS A 589 -20.06 -15.52 13.36
C LYS A 589 -20.91 -14.43 12.72
N LYS A 590 -20.42 -13.19 12.64
CA LYS A 590 -21.20 -12.06 12.12
C LYS A 590 -21.43 -12.28 10.62
N GLU A 591 -22.70 -12.40 10.23
CA GLU A 591 -23.15 -12.51 8.85
C GLU A 591 -24.30 -11.54 8.58
N SER A 592 -24.31 -10.95 7.39
CA SER A 592 -25.37 -10.10 6.85
C SER A 592 -25.98 -10.77 5.62
N ARG A 593 -27.30 -10.68 5.48
CA ARG A 593 -28.06 -11.21 4.33
C ARG A 593 -29.16 -10.22 4.02
N SER A 594 -29.26 -9.77 2.78
CA SER A 594 -30.32 -8.86 2.37
C SER A 594 -30.95 -9.32 1.06
N THR A 595 -32.28 -9.32 0.99
CA THR A 595 -33.01 -9.41 -0.27
C THR A 595 -33.67 -8.07 -0.53
N TYR A 596 -33.37 -7.43 -1.66
CA TYR A 596 -33.72 -6.04 -1.90
C TYR A 596 -34.42 -5.82 -3.24
N GLY A 597 -35.35 -4.86 -3.26
CA GLY A 597 -36.06 -4.40 -4.46
C GLY A 597 -35.94 -2.90 -4.62
N LEU A 598 -35.39 -2.45 -5.75
CA LEU A 598 -35.23 -1.03 -6.07
C LEU A 598 -36.15 -0.63 -7.22
N PHE A 599 -36.97 0.40 -6.99
CA PHE A 599 -37.64 1.16 -8.05
C PHE A 599 -36.88 2.45 -8.30
N THR A 600 -36.67 2.82 -9.57
CA THR A 600 -36.06 4.09 -9.96
C THR A 600 -36.84 4.69 -11.13
N LEU A 601 -37.26 5.94 -10.96
CA LEU A 601 -37.80 6.82 -12.00
C LEU A 601 -36.85 7.99 -12.18
N LYS A 602 -36.29 8.17 -13.38
CA LYS A 602 -35.56 9.38 -13.79
C LYS A 602 -36.23 9.96 -15.03
N ARG A 603 -36.56 11.25 -15.01
CA ARG A 603 -37.22 11.91 -16.16
C ARG A 603 -36.91 13.40 -16.22
N SER A 604 -36.29 13.84 -17.31
CA SER A 604 -36.01 15.27 -17.54
C SER A 604 -37.21 15.98 -18.15
N PHE A 605 -37.51 17.19 -17.65
CA PHE A 605 -38.57 18.06 -18.16
C PHE A 605 -37.97 19.43 -18.54
N PRO A 606 -37.99 19.86 -19.83
CA PRO A 606 -37.30 21.07 -20.30
C PRO A 606 -37.67 22.41 -19.65
N ALA A 607 -38.71 22.46 -18.81
CA ALA A 607 -39.16 23.64 -18.07
C ALA A 607 -39.25 23.44 -16.54
N VAL A 608 -38.85 22.26 -16.03
CA VAL A 608 -38.98 21.87 -14.61
C VAL A 608 -37.71 21.17 -14.07
N GLY A 609 -36.75 20.84 -14.93
CA GLY A 609 -35.51 20.14 -14.56
C GLY A 609 -35.67 18.62 -14.50
N ASP A 610 -34.69 17.96 -13.88
CA ASP A 610 -34.63 16.51 -13.73
C ASP A 610 -35.44 16.04 -12.52
N TRP A 611 -36.47 15.23 -12.78
CA TRP A 611 -37.19 14.52 -11.73
C TRP A 611 -36.54 13.17 -11.47
N ARG A 612 -36.22 12.88 -10.22
CA ARG A 612 -35.68 11.61 -9.74
C ARG A 612 -36.53 11.12 -8.58
N ALA A 613 -36.98 9.87 -8.62
CA ALA A 613 -37.70 9.24 -7.52
C ALA A 613 -37.20 7.81 -7.35
N PHE A 614 -36.95 7.44 -6.11
CA PHE A 614 -36.40 6.14 -5.71
C PHE A 614 -37.27 5.51 -4.64
N ALA A 615 -37.34 4.19 -4.62
CA ALA A 615 -37.86 3.44 -3.48
C ALA A 615 -37.04 2.16 -3.33
N ASN A 616 -36.58 1.90 -2.10
CA ASN A 616 -35.87 0.69 -1.71
C ASN A 616 -36.77 -0.12 -0.76
N LEU A 617 -36.77 -1.43 -0.91
CA LEU A 617 -37.42 -2.39 -0.01
C LEU A 617 -36.42 -3.50 0.28
N GLN A 618 -35.85 -3.50 1.48
CA GLN A 618 -34.93 -4.53 1.96
C GLN A 618 -35.64 -5.48 2.94
N SER A 619 -35.20 -6.74 2.93
CA SER A 619 -35.48 -7.74 3.96
C SER A 619 -34.16 -8.29 4.45
N VAL A 620 -33.89 -8.10 5.74
CA VAL A 620 -32.70 -8.52 6.49
C VAL A 620 -33.10 -9.58 7.51
#